data_AF-A0A363N3M2-F1
#
_entry.id   AF-A0A363N3M2-F1
#
_cell.length_a   1.000
_cell.length_b   1.000
_cell.length_c   1.000
_cell.angle_alpha   90.00
_cell.angle_beta   90.00
_cell.angle_gamma   90.00
#
_symmetry.space_group_name_H-M   'P 1'
#
loop_
_entity.id
_entity.type
_entity.pdbx_description
1 polymer ?
#
loop_
_entity_poly.entity_id
_entity_poly.type
_entity_poly.pdbx_seq_one_letter_code
_entity_poly.pdbx_strand_id
1 'polypeptide(L)'
;MKKFALLIYIISIQSFGQIYVGASTPVYVKNQVLYVGQTINLAANSNLYLRNLSQLVQGTTGTSTNVGTGIISVYQEGSADNFDYNYWCSPVGVNVAATGNRNFGITLLNRPTTSTASTAATILPLASYDGIANPLSIASRWIYKLTNANSYSQWVQVGTTTTLAPGEGFTMKGTSGTDAVDPEGTGANNPGGTGAQRYDFRGKPNDGNITVTVGAGNASTLTGNPYPSALHLNAFLLDPLNSACTGIAYFWEQDKTTNSHLIKAYRGGYATYSPGSLGSNGIYVPATFNSYNGDGSLNTVGTSSGLMRQRKYSPIGQGFVIKGAANGTVTFRNSYRIFYKEGAGLSQFEKPAKDKTTAKTEATAKTEKAEESNDIPHIRINAIINNEFTRQLALAFLPEATDGVDRGLDAVSMDNFPSDTFFLMEGKNYIITGTNFDITKQIPLTVKAEASTTLKFYIPEVINFDPAQNIFIYDASDASYHNIKTGNYEVTIPAGVFPDRFKITFTNKTLGTDENAKSNFFIMQDNSSRLLKASNPDFILFKSFYLYDMVGKTVRYKENLGVEENYSFSTSGLSSGVYIATFITADNEKISQKVIISNAGN
;
A
#
# COMPACT_ATOMS: atom_id res chain seq x y z
N MET A 1 25.59 72.80 -32.17
CA MET A 1 25.41 71.35 -32.42
C MET A 1 25.57 70.60 -31.10
N LYS A 2 24.47 70.12 -30.49
CA LYS A 2 24.53 69.29 -29.28
C LYS A 2 24.74 67.83 -29.72
N LYS A 3 25.89 67.25 -29.38
CA LYS A 3 26.18 65.83 -29.61
C LYS A 3 25.53 65.02 -28.49
N PHE A 4 24.51 64.24 -28.80
CA PHE A 4 24.01 63.19 -27.91
C PHE A 4 24.91 61.97 -28.07
N ALA A 5 25.60 61.58 -27.01
CA ALA A 5 26.29 60.29 -26.92
C ALA A 5 25.31 59.27 -26.35
N LEU A 6 24.89 58.31 -27.17
CA LEU A 6 24.09 57.16 -26.73
C LEU A 6 25.05 56.11 -26.17
N LEU A 7 25.05 55.95 -24.85
CA LEU A 7 25.86 54.94 -24.15
C LEU A 7 25.03 53.65 -24.02
N ILE A 8 25.30 52.66 -24.87
CA ILE A 8 24.67 51.33 -24.80
C ILE A 8 25.50 50.45 -23.86
N TYR A 9 24.99 50.18 -22.66
CA TYR A 9 25.54 49.16 -21.77
C TYR A 9 25.07 47.78 -22.21
N ILE A 10 25.93 47.02 -22.89
CA ILE A 10 25.74 45.57 -23.07
C ILE A 10 26.31 44.89 -21.82
N ILE A 11 25.48 44.70 -20.80
CA ILE A 11 25.86 43.88 -19.64
C ILE A 11 25.60 42.42 -20.01
N SER A 12 26.63 41.71 -20.46
CA SER A 12 26.56 40.25 -20.59
C SER A 12 26.75 39.62 -19.20
N ILE A 13 25.65 39.35 -18.49
CA ILE A 13 25.70 38.53 -17.28
C ILE A 13 25.89 37.08 -17.76
N GLN A 14 27.13 36.59 -17.82
CA GLN A 14 27.36 35.16 -18.04
C GLN A 14 27.00 34.43 -16.74
N SER A 15 25.87 33.72 -16.73
CA SER A 15 25.54 32.82 -15.63
C SER A 15 26.42 31.57 -15.76
N PHE A 16 27.40 31.40 -14.88
CA PHE A 16 28.14 30.15 -14.77
C PHE A 16 27.28 29.12 -14.04
N GLY A 17 27.12 27.93 -14.63
CA GLY A 17 26.58 26.79 -13.91
C GLY A 17 27.57 26.35 -12.82
N GLN A 18 27.09 25.83 -11.70
CA GLN A 18 27.98 25.29 -10.66
C GLN A 18 28.77 24.09 -11.19
N ILE A 19 28.15 23.27 -12.03
CA ILE A 19 28.86 22.33 -12.89
C ILE A 19 28.73 22.80 -14.34
N TYR A 20 29.88 22.95 -14.99
CA TYR A 20 29.99 23.08 -16.43
C TYR A 20 30.76 21.87 -16.98
N VAL A 21 30.15 21.14 -17.91
CA VAL A 21 30.84 20.07 -18.64
C VAL A 21 31.11 20.56 -20.05
N GLY A 22 32.41 20.64 -20.40
CA GLY A 22 32.88 21.13 -21.69
C GLY A 22 32.39 20.30 -22.88
N ALA A 23 32.45 20.88 -24.08
CA ALA A 23 31.99 20.20 -25.28
C ALA A 23 32.73 18.86 -25.48
N SER A 24 32.00 17.84 -25.94
CA SER A 24 32.54 16.48 -26.16
C SER A 24 33.22 15.85 -24.95
N THR A 25 32.93 16.33 -23.72
CA THR A 25 33.55 15.83 -22.50
C THR A 25 32.63 14.84 -21.77
N PRO A 26 33.12 13.64 -21.40
CA PRO A 26 32.39 12.71 -20.56
C PRO A 26 32.67 12.96 -19.07
N VAL A 27 31.63 12.83 -18.25
CA VAL A 27 31.71 12.69 -16.79
C VAL A 27 31.09 11.35 -16.42
N TYR A 28 31.78 10.56 -15.61
CA TYR A 28 31.36 9.20 -15.28
C TYR A 28 31.24 9.02 -13.77
N VAL A 29 30.03 8.70 -13.30
CA VAL A 29 29.71 8.51 -11.88
C VAL A 29 29.19 7.09 -11.69
N LYS A 30 29.91 6.27 -10.93
CA LYS A 30 29.57 4.86 -10.72
C LYS A 30 29.40 4.53 -9.25
N ASN A 31 28.27 3.92 -8.90
CA ASN A 31 27.91 3.49 -7.55
C ASN A 31 27.96 4.62 -6.49
N GLN A 32 27.77 5.87 -6.90
CA GLN A 32 27.95 7.07 -6.07
C GLN A 32 26.86 8.11 -6.30
N VAL A 33 26.73 9.04 -5.35
CA VAL A 33 25.93 10.26 -5.52
C VAL A 33 26.78 11.37 -6.12
N LEU A 34 26.25 12.06 -7.13
CA LEU A 34 26.73 13.37 -7.55
C LEU A 34 25.76 14.42 -6.99
N TYR A 35 26.24 15.29 -6.11
CA TYR A 35 25.46 16.41 -5.58
C TYR A 35 25.83 17.72 -6.28
N VAL A 36 24.82 18.47 -6.74
CA VAL A 36 25.01 19.81 -7.31
C VAL A 36 24.03 20.77 -6.65
N GLY A 37 24.53 21.74 -5.89
CA GLY A 37 23.68 22.70 -5.19
C GLY A 37 22.82 23.58 -6.12
N GLN A 38 23.28 23.85 -7.33
CA GLN A 38 22.63 24.77 -8.28
C GLN A 38 22.61 24.22 -9.72
N THR A 39 22.75 25.10 -10.70
CA THR A 39 22.67 24.84 -12.14
C THR A 39 23.75 23.87 -12.64
N ILE A 40 23.33 22.95 -13.51
CA ILE A 40 24.21 22.19 -14.40
C ILE A 40 24.13 22.76 -15.82
N ASN A 41 25.29 23.00 -16.43
CA ASN A 41 25.43 23.36 -17.83
C ASN A 41 26.19 22.26 -18.58
N LEU A 42 25.50 21.54 -19.46
CA LEU A 42 26.08 20.48 -20.29
C LEU A 42 26.29 21.02 -21.72
N ALA A 43 27.54 21.29 -22.12
CA ALA A 43 27.84 21.77 -23.45
C ALA A 43 27.56 20.71 -24.54
N ALA A 44 27.62 21.11 -25.81
CA ALA A 44 27.35 20.23 -26.95
C ALA A 44 28.18 18.94 -26.90
N ASN A 45 27.53 17.80 -27.14
CA ASN A 45 28.12 16.46 -27.12
C ASN A 45 28.77 16.04 -25.78
N SER A 46 28.57 16.80 -24.70
CA SER A 46 28.97 16.37 -23.36
C SER A 46 28.01 15.32 -22.81
N ASN A 47 28.53 14.42 -21.99
CA ASN A 47 27.77 13.32 -21.42
C ASN A 47 28.05 13.19 -19.93
N LEU A 48 27.02 13.08 -19.11
CA LEU A 48 27.10 12.71 -17.69
C LEU A 48 26.49 11.32 -17.52
N TYR A 49 27.32 10.33 -17.24
CA TYR A 49 26.90 8.93 -17.11
C TYR A 49 26.70 8.56 -15.65
N LEU A 50 25.50 8.10 -15.31
CA LEU A 50 25.17 7.50 -14.01
C LEU A 50 25.11 5.98 -14.16
N ARG A 51 25.98 5.24 -13.46
CA ARG A 51 26.11 3.78 -13.55
C ARG A 51 26.04 3.09 -12.21
N ASN A 52 25.57 1.84 -12.19
CA ASN A 52 25.43 1.03 -10.98
C ASN A 52 24.65 1.75 -9.87
N LEU A 53 23.43 2.20 -10.19
CA LEU A 53 22.53 2.91 -9.28
C LEU A 53 23.08 4.25 -8.75
N SER A 54 24.06 4.85 -9.44
CA SER A 54 24.44 6.25 -9.21
C SER A 54 23.27 7.19 -9.42
N GLN A 55 23.28 8.30 -8.70
CA GLN A 55 22.20 9.26 -8.70
C GLN A 55 22.75 10.69 -8.76
N LEU A 56 22.03 11.57 -9.44
CA LEU A 56 22.26 12.99 -9.41
C LEU A 56 21.24 13.61 -8.44
N VAL A 57 21.71 14.24 -7.36
CA VAL A 57 20.87 15.03 -6.44
C VAL A 57 21.19 16.51 -6.65
N GLN A 58 20.17 17.34 -6.85
CA GLN A 58 20.37 18.79 -6.98
C GLN A 58 19.66 19.58 -5.87
N GLY A 59 20.22 20.73 -5.53
CA GLY A 59 19.78 21.60 -4.42
C GLY A 59 18.94 22.82 -4.82
N THR A 60 18.62 23.01 -6.11
CA THR A 60 17.82 24.16 -6.59
C THR A 60 16.47 24.25 -5.86
N THR A 61 16.10 25.41 -5.31
CA THR A 61 14.87 25.58 -4.51
C THR A 61 13.66 26.12 -5.31
N GLY A 62 13.89 26.56 -6.56
CA GLY A 62 12.88 27.09 -7.46
C GLY A 62 12.79 26.30 -8.76
N THR A 63 12.45 26.96 -9.87
CA THR A 63 12.42 26.33 -11.20
C THR A 63 13.83 25.90 -11.63
N SER A 64 13.92 24.80 -12.37
CA SER A 64 15.17 24.34 -12.98
C SER A 64 15.88 25.44 -13.74
N THR A 65 17.17 25.55 -13.50
CA THR A 65 18.09 26.43 -14.24
C THR A 65 19.07 25.65 -15.10
N ASN A 66 18.91 24.31 -15.17
CA ASN A 66 19.76 23.46 -16.00
C ASN A 66 19.68 23.88 -17.48
N VAL A 67 20.81 23.87 -18.17
CA VAL A 67 20.97 24.47 -19.50
C VAL A 67 21.95 23.65 -20.35
N GLY A 68 21.93 23.89 -21.66
CA GLY A 68 22.83 23.25 -22.61
C GLY A 68 22.22 22.05 -23.35
N THR A 69 22.97 21.54 -24.34
CA THR A 69 22.56 20.49 -25.29
C THR A 69 23.24 19.15 -25.03
N GLY A 70 24.14 19.05 -24.06
CA GLY A 70 24.66 17.77 -23.60
C GLY A 70 23.60 16.96 -22.84
N ILE A 71 23.94 15.73 -22.50
CA ILE A 71 22.99 14.78 -21.91
C ILE A 71 23.46 14.24 -20.55
N ILE A 72 22.51 13.94 -19.68
CA ILE A 72 22.67 12.89 -18.69
C ILE A 72 22.20 11.56 -19.29
N SER A 73 22.86 10.47 -18.91
CA SER A 73 22.50 9.09 -19.25
C SER A 73 22.32 8.31 -17.96
N VAL A 74 21.12 7.76 -17.75
CA VAL A 74 20.78 6.98 -16.56
C VAL A 74 20.10 5.68 -16.95
N TYR A 75 20.60 4.57 -16.42
CA TYR A 75 20.01 3.25 -16.64
C TYR A 75 18.87 3.00 -15.68
N GLN A 76 17.76 2.49 -16.20
CA GLN A 76 16.68 1.93 -15.40
C GLN A 76 16.05 0.74 -16.12
N GLU A 77 15.50 -0.21 -15.38
CA GLU A 77 14.98 -1.48 -15.85
C GLU A 77 13.47 -1.58 -15.64
N GLY A 78 12.74 -2.03 -16.67
CA GLY A 78 11.33 -2.44 -16.59
C GLY A 78 11.15 -3.91 -16.93
N SER A 79 9.93 -4.41 -17.10
CA SER A 79 9.65 -5.80 -17.51
C SER A 79 10.25 -6.16 -18.87
N ALA A 80 10.76 -7.39 -18.98
CA ALA A 80 11.26 -8.01 -20.21
C ALA A 80 10.18 -8.83 -20.96
N ASP A 81 8.92 -8.47 -20.77
CA ASP A 81 7.80 -9.19 -21.37
C ASP A 81 6.91 -8.25 -22.17
N ASN A 82 6.48 -8.75 -23.33
CA ASN A 82 5.52 -8.07 -24.16
C ASN A 82 4.14 -8.03 -23.54
N PHE A 83 3.80 -8.70 -22.43
CA PHE A 83 2.45 -8.60 -21.84
C PHE A 83 2.36 -7.71 -20.61
N ASP A 84 3.53 -7.30 -20.12
CA ASP A 84 3.67 -6.51 -18.91
C ASP A 84 3.68 -5.00 -19.19
N TYR A 85 2.88 -4.24 -18.45
CA TYR A 85 2.98 -2.78 -18.43
C TYR A 85 3.96 -2.31 -17.36
N ASN A 86 4.76 -1.33 -17.74
CA ASN A 86 5.57 -0.53 -16.84
C ASN A 86 4.94 0.85 -16.73
N TYR A 87 4.91 1.38 -15.51
CA TYR A 87 4.47 2.75 -15.23
C TYR A 87 5.71 3.58 -14.93
N TRP A 88 5.96 4.56 -15.78
CA TRP A 88 7.17 5.37 -15.80
C TRP A 88 6.90 6.83 -15.48
N CYS A 89 7.91 7.56 -15.04
CA CYS A 89 7.97 9.02 -15.06
C CYS A 89 9.39 9.43 -15.42
N SER A 90 9.59 10.21 -16.48
CA SER A 90 10.94 10.40 -17.00
C SER A 90 11.82 11.28 -16.07
N PRO A 91 13.08 10.88 -15.81
CA PRO A 91 14.06 11.71 -15.12
C PRO A 91 14.69 12.80 -16.01
N VAL A 92 14.39 12.77 -17.32
CA VAL A 92 14.99 13.66 -18.34
C VAL A 92 13.96 14.23 -19.30
N GLY A 93 14.29 15.35 -19.92
CA GLY A 93 13.58 15.94 -21.05
C GLY A 93 14.48 16.14 -22.27
N VAL A 94 13.94 16.65 -23.38
CA VAL A 94 14.74 16.98 -24.57
C VAL A 94 15.91 17.94 -24.26
N ASN A 95 17.08 17.61 -24.77
CA ASN A 95 18.33 18.36 -24.59
C ASN A 95 18.45 19.51 -25.59
N VAL A 96 17.73 20.59 -25.33
CA VAL A 96 17.83 21.85 -26.09
C VAL A 96 18.62 22.91 -25.32
N ALA A 97 19.26 23.86 -26.00
CA ALA A 97 20.11 24.87 -25.36
C ALA A 97 19.38 25.73 -24.31
N ALA A 98 18.07 25.92 -24.45
CA ALA A 98 17.29 26.79 -23.58
C ALA A 98 17.18 26.26 -22.13
N THR A 99 17.14 27.17 -21.14
CA THR A 99 17.11 26.87 -19.70
C THR A 99 15.85 26.15 -19.24
N GLY A 100 15.99 25.26 -18.24
CA GLY A 100 14.89 24.61 -17.52
C GLY A 100 14.51 23.22 -18.05
N ASN A 101 13.53 22.61 -17.39
CA ASN A 101 13.02 21.28 -17.73
C ASN A 101 12.30 21.30 -19.09
N ARG A 102 12.24 20.15 -19.75
CA ARG A 102 11.61 20.00 -21.07
C ARG A 102 10.77 18.74 -21.12
N ASN A 103 9.85 18.70 -22.08
CA ASN A 103 9.04 17.51 -22.29
C ASN A 103 9.90 16.31 -22.68
N PHE A 104 9.41 15.14 -22.29
CA PHE A 104 9.94 13.85 -22.66
C PHE A 104 9.16 13.25 -23.84
N GLY A 105 9.83 12.36 -24.55
CA GLY A 105 9.25 11.46 -25.54
C GLY A 105 10.04 10.16 -25.54
N ILE A 106 9.40 9.04 -25.85
CA ILE A 106 10.04 7.71 -25.79
C ILE A 106 11.22 7.54 -26.77
N THR A 107 11.41 8.47 -27.71
CA THR A 107 12.59 8.56 -28.58
C THR A 107 13.89 8.86 -27.82
N LEU A 108 13.81 9.29 -26.55
CA LEU A 108 14.97 9.50 -25.66
C LEU A 108 15.44 8.20 -24.98
N LEU A 109 14.74 7.08 -25.20
CA LEU A 109 15.14 5.77 -24.71
C LEU A 109 16.14 5.11 -25.66
N ASN A 110 17.20 4.55 -25.07
CA ASN A 110 18.28 3.90 -25.81
C ASN A 110 18.57 2.51 -25.23
N ARG A 111 19.13 1.64 -26.05
CA ARG A 111 19.71 0.35 -25.66
C ARG A 111 21.21 0.54 -25.35
N PRO A 112 21.66 0.32 -24.11
CA PRO A 112 23.09 0.44 -23.81
C PRO A 112 23.91 -0.69 -24.42
N THR A 113 25.06 -0.35 -25.03
CA THR A 113 25.97 -1.32 -25.65
C THR A 113 27.29 -1.46 -24.91
N THR A 114 27.72 -0.40 -24.23
CA THR A 114 28.86 -0.38 -23.29
C THR A 114 28.50 0.53 -22.11
N SER A 115 29.45 0.75 -21.20
CA SER A 115 29.28 1.72 -20.10
C SER A 115 28.98 3.15 -20.56
N THR A 116 29.35 3.53 -21.78
CA THR A 116 29.20 4.91 -22.28
C THR A 116 28.46 5.00 -23.63
N ALA A 117 28.42 3.91 -24.40
CA ALA A 117 27.75 3.85 -25.69
C ALA A 117 26.33 3.27 -25.59
N SER A 118 25.43 3.76 -26.43
CA SER A 118 24.08 3.22 -26.60
C SER A 118 23.58 3.45 -28.01
N THR A 119 22.62 2.63 -28.42
CA THR A 119 21.89 2.77 -29.69
C THR A 119 20.48 3.25 -29.40
N ALA A 120 19.98 4.23 -30.13
CA ALA A 120 18.60 4.70 -29.97
C ALA A 120 17.59 3.57 -30.19
N ALA A 121 16.51 3.55 -29.41
CA ALA A 121 15.43 2.61 -29.62
C ALA A 121 14.69 2.93 -30.94
N THR A 122 14.36 1.89 -31.69
CA THR A 122 13.46 2.02 -32.86
C THR A 122 12.04 2.20 -32.36
N ILE A 123 11.39 3.32 -32.68
CA ILE A 123 9.99 3.53 -32.30
C ILE A 123 9.08 2.97 -33.40
N LEU A 124 8.29 1.95 -33.05
CA LEU A 124 7.45 1.24 -34.01
C LEU A 124 6.19 2.06 -34.37
N PRO A 125 5.61 1.83 -35.56
CA PRO A 125 4.33 2.41 -35.95
C PRO A 125 3.20 2.06 -34.97
N LEU A 126 2.15 2.88 -34.90
CA LEU A 126 1.00 2.67 -34.00
C LEU A 126 0.23 1.35 -34.24
N ALA A 127 0.38 0.75 -35.41
CA ALA A 127 -0.20 -0.55 -35.75
C ALA A 127 0.58 -1.73 -35.13
N SER A 128 1.81 -1.50 -34.65
CA SER A 128 2.62 -2.51 -33.98
C SER A 128 2.28 -2.59 -32.50
N TYR A 129 2.04 -3.80 -32.02
CA TYR A 129 1.63 -4.05 -30.63
C TYR A 129 2.80 -4.42 -29.71
N ASP A 130 3.91 -4.89 -30.27
CA ASP A 130 4.92 -5.63 -29.52
C ASP A 130 6.33 -5.13 -29.84
N GLY A 131 7.14 -5.00 -28.79
CA GLY A 131 8.54 -4.59 -28.89
C GLY A 131 9.49 -5.79 -28.83
N ILE A 132 10.75 -5.54 -29.18
CA ILE A 132 11.83 -6.55 -29.15
C ILE A 132 13.04 -5.93 -28.45
N ALA A 133 13.73 -6.72 -27.63
CA ALA A 133 14.88 -6.31 -26.83
C ALA A 133 16.12 -5.92 -27.66
N ASN A 134 16.37 -6.64 -28.76
CA ASN A 134 17.56 -6.47 -29.59
C ASN A 134 17.30 -6.79 -31.09
N PRO A 135 17.45 -5.83 -32.02
CA PRO A 135 17.63 -4.40 -31.75
C PRO A 135 16.43 -3.85 -31.00
N LEU A 136 16.68 -3.00 -29.99
CA LEU A 136 15.63 -2.46 -29.13
C LEU A 136 14.58 -1.72 -29.96
N SER A 137 13.34 -2.17 -29.87
CA SER A 137 12.20 -1.54 -30.50
C SER A 137 11.03 -1.42 -29.52
N ILE A 138 10.37 -0.26 -29.54
CA ILE A 138 9.31 0.10 -28.59
C ILE A 138 8.01 0.31 -29.35
N ALA A 139 6.95 -0.39 -28.93
CA ALA A 139 5.61 -0.23 -29.47
C ALA A 139 4.96 1.07 -28.97
N SER A 140 4.96 2.10 -29.81
CA SER A 140 4.40 3.43 -29.47
C SER A 140 2.91 3.40 -29.14
N ARG A 141 2.19 2.37 -29.60
CA ARG A 141 0.77 2.17 -29.35
C ARG A 141 0.40 2.25 -27.86
N TRP A 142 1.30 1.82 -26.98
CA TRP A 142 1.04 1.62 -25.56
C TRP A 142 1.57 2.73 -24.66
N ILE A 143 1.93 3.86 -25.25
CA ILE A 143 2.34 5.05 -24.51
C ILE A 143 1.13 5.91 -24.25
N TYR A 144 0.62 5.85 -23.02
CA TYR A 144 -0.50 6.65 -22.55
C TYR A 144 -0.12 7.43 -21.32
N LYS A 145 -0.75 8.59 -21.14
CA LYS A 145 -0.74 9.35 -19.90
C LYS A 145 -2.14 9.46 -19.33
N LEU A 146 -2.23 9.76 -18.04
CA LEU A 146 -3.49 9.95 -17.32
C LEU A 146 -3.39 11.20 -16.47
N THR A 147 -4.28 12.16 -16.69
CA THR A 147 -4.31 13.41 -15.93
C THR A 147 -5.75 13.78 -15.64
N ASN A 148 -6.09 14.02 -14.37
CA ASN A 148 -7.44 14.43 -13.95
C ASN A 148 -8.55 13.52 -14.52
N ALA A 149 -8.42 12.21 -14.31
CA ALA A 149 -9.33 11.21 -14.85
C ALA A 149 -10.26 10.61 -13.80
N ASN A 150 -11.56 10.69 -14.04
CA ASN A 150 -12.61 10.05 -13.26
C ASN A 150 -13.12 8.75 -13.89
N SER A 151 -12.75 8.47 -15.15
CA SER A 151 -13.10 7.24 -15.85
C SER A 151 -11.92 6.67 -16.64
N TYR A 152 -11.97 5.35 -16.88
CA TYR A 152 -10.97 4.65 -17.65
C TYR A 152 -10.81 5.19 -19.09
N SER A 153 -11.89 5.66 -19.72
CA SER A 153 -11.85 6.21 -21.08
C SER A 153 -11.00 7.48 -21.25
N GLN A 154 -10.51 8.08 -20.16
CA GLN A 154 -9.75 9.33 -20.18
C GLN A 154 -8.22 9.14 -20.28
N TRP A 155 -7.73 7.91 -20.46
CA TRP A 155 -6.33 7.69 -20.86
C TRP A 155 -6.06 8.37 -22.22
N VAL A 156 -4.99 9.16 -22.30
CA VAL A 156 -4.64 9.91 -23.50
C VAL A 156 -3.41 9.27 -24.16
N GLN A 157 -3.55 8.83 -25.41
CA GLN A 157 -2.42 8.27 -26.15
C GLN A 157 -1.40 9.37 -26.48
N VAL A 158 -0.15 9.15 -26.07
CA VAL A 158 0.99 10.00 -26.40
C VAL A 158 1.66 9.53 -27.69
N GLY A 159 1.73 8.21 -27.90
CA GLY A 159 2.33 7.62 -29.08
C GLY A 159 3.82 7.96 -29.21
N THR A 160 4.19 8.52 -30.36
CA THR A 160 5.56 8.94 -30.68
C THR A 160 5.87 10.38 -30.31
N THR A 161 4.88 11.13 -29.80
CA THR A 161 5.01 12.57 -29.57
C THR A 161 5.89 12.88 -28.35
N THR A 162 6.55 14.03 -28.35
CA THR A 162 7.35 14.53 -27.21
C THR A 162 6.51 15.49 -26.37
N THR A 163 5.41 14.99 -25.81
CA THR A 163 4.39 15.80 -25.12
C THR A 163 4.18 15.43 -23.64
N LEU A 164 5.01 14.53 -23.10
CA LEU A 164 5.01 14.20 -21.68
C LEU A 164 5.72 15.31 -20.92
N ALA A 165 4.97 16.13 -20.19
CA ALA A 165 5.54 17.18 -19.36
C ALA A 165 6.35 16.57 -18.19
N PRO A 166 7.36 17.28 -17.65
CA PRO A 166 8.05 16.82 -16.45
C PRO A 166 7.07 16.51 -15.32
N GLY A 167 7.23 15.36 -14.67
CA GLY A 167 6.31 14.89 -13.62
C GLY A 167 5.12 14.08 -14.13
N GLU A 168 4.69 14.24 -15.38
CA GLU A 168 3.67 13.35 -15.96
C GLU A 168 4.25 11.94 -16.12
N GLY A 169 3.52 10.95 -15.59
CA GLY A 169 3.87 9.57 -15.82
C GLY A 169 3.26 9.03 -17.12
N PHE A 170 3.79 7.90 -17.59
CA PHE A 170 3.32 7.21 -18.78
C PHE A 170 3.38 5.69 -18.65
N THR A 171 2.50 5.00 -19.37
CA THR A 171 2.56 3.55 -19.53
C THR A 171 3.54 3.18 -20.65
N MET A 172 4.20 2.04 -20.53
CA MET A 172 4.95 1.44 -21.63
C MET A 172 5.02 -0.07 -21.42
N LYS A 173 4.72 -0.86 -22.45
CA LYS A 173 4.93 -2.30 -22.36
C LYS A 173 6.41 -2.66 -22.27
N GLY A 174 6.71 -3.77 -21.64
CA GLY A 174 8.02 -4.41 -21.76
C GLY A 174 8.29 -4.90 -23.19
N THR A 175 9.46 -5.50 -23.38
CA THR A 175 9.91 -5.99 -24.68
C THR A 175 10.28 -7.46 -24.60
N SER A 176 9.78 -8.25 -25.54
CA SER A 176 10.16 -9.66 -25.72
C SER A 176 11.59 -9.86 -26.22
N GLY A 177 12.04 -11.11 -26.24
CA GLY A 177 13.36 -11.51 -26.73
C GLY A 177 14.43 -11.43 -25.65
N THR A 178 15.69 -11.45 -26.07
CA THR A 178 16.85 -11.37 -25.18
C THR A 178 17.87 -10.37 -25.70
N ASP A 179 18.61 -9.78 -24.77
CA ASP A 179 19.79 -8.96 -25.02
C ASP A 179 20.84 -9.29 -23.96
N ALA A 180 21.78 -10.17 -24.33
CA ALA A 180 22.84 -10.65 -23.44
C ALA A 180 23.92 -9.59 -23.15
N VAL A 181 23.87 -8.40 -23.76
CA VAL A 181 24.85 -7.34 -23.51
C VAL A 181 24.77 -6.91 -22.05
N ASP A 182 25.90 -6.96 -21.35
CA ASP A 182 26.05 -6.46 -19.98
C ASP A 182 27.01 -5.26 -19.97
N PRO A 183 26.50 -4.02 -20.10
CA PRO A 183 27.34 -2.83 -20.21
C PRO A 183 28.11 -2.50 -18.92
N GLU A 184 27.72 -3.03 -17.75
CA GLU A 184 28.28 -2.65 -16.45
C GLU A 184 28.72 -3.82 -15.55
N GLY A 185 28.59 -5.06 -16.01
CA GLY A 185 28.80 -6.25 -15.17
C GLY A 185 27.71 -6.42 -14.11
N THR A 186 26.48 -5.97 -14.38
CA THR A 186 25.35 -5.99 -13.44
C THR A 186 24.18 -6.86 -13.92
N GLY A 187 24.42 -7.63 -14.98
CA GLY A 187 23.46 -8.48 -15.66
C GLY A 187 23.12 -7.96 -17.05
N ALA A 188 22.73 -8.89 -17.92
CA ALA A 188 22.25 -8.66 -19.27
C ALA A 188 21.18 -7.57 -19.33
N ASN A 189 21.15 -6.81 -20.43
CA ASN A 189 20.13 -5.82 -20.70
C ASN A 189 18.73 -6.42 -20.75
N ASN A 190 18.60 -7.66 -21.22
CA ASN A 190 17.35 -8.40 -21.15
C ASN A 190 17.66 -9.91 -21.10
N PRO A 191 17.48 -10.58 -19.96
CA PRO A 191 17.72 -12.03 -19.85
C PRO A 191 16.59 -12.89 -20.45
N GLY A 192 15.50 -12.29 -20.93
CA GLY A 192 14.30 -12.95 -21.43
C GLY A 192 13.33 -13.40 -20.33
N GLY A 193 12.15 -13.87 -20.74
CA GLY A 193 11.13 -14.41 -19.83
C GLY A 193 10.64 -13.37 -18.82
N THR A 194 10.57 -13.76 -17.54
CA THR A 194 10.26 -12.89 -16.40
C THR A 194 11.47 -12.03 -15.97
N GLY A 195 12.30 -11.62 -16.93
CA GLY A 195 13.47 -10.79 -16.72
C GLY A 195 13.14 -9.30 -16.59
N ALA A 196 14.18 -8.47 -16.65
CA ALA A 196 14.03 -7.03 -16.76
C ALA A 196 14.75 -6.49 -18.00
N GLN A 197 14.09 -5.62 -18.77
CA GLN A 197 14.66 -4.88 -19.89
C GLN A 197 15.29 -3.58 -19.38
N ARG A 198 16.58 -3.38 -19.65
CA ARG A 198 17.32 -2.15 -19.36
C ARG A 198 17.13 -1.11 -20.46
N TYR A 199 16.79 0.10 -20.04
CA TYR A 199 16.71 1.29 -20.87
C TYR A 199 17.73 2.32 -20.38
N ASP A 200 18.35 3.05 -21.31
CA ASP A 200 19.15 4.23 -21.03
C ASP A 200 18.35 5.49 -21.38
N PHE A 201 17.94 6.23 -20.36
CA PHE A 201 17.27 7.52 -20.49
C PHE A 201 18.33 8.58 -20.77
N ARG A 202 18.31 9.16 -21.98
CA ARG A 202 19.28 10.16 -22.43
C ARG A 202 18.60 11.49 -22.71
N GLY A 203 18.95 12.55 -21.97
CA GLY A 203 18.38 13.87 -22.16
C GLY A 203 18.93 14.91 -21.19
N LYS A 204 18.27 16.06 -21.07
CA LYS A 204 18.60 17.05 -20.04
C LYS A 204 18.02 16.59 -18.69
N PRO A 205 18.81 16.61 -17.59
CA PRO A 205 18.30 16.22 -16.27
C PRO A 205 17.21 17.18 -15.78
N ASN A 206 16.09 16.60 -15.34
CA ASN A 206 15.05 17.33 -14.63
C ASN A 206 15.54 17.81 -13.26
N ASP A 207 15.15 19.02 -12.89
CA ASP A 207 15.58 19.71 -11.67
C ASP A 207 14.50 20.65 -11.12
N GLY A 208 14.66 21.08 -9.87
CA GLY A 208 13.85 22.13 -9.26
C GLY A 208 12.38 21.74 -9.11
N ASN A 209 11.52 22.74 -8.94
CA ASN A 209 10.09 22.55 -8.76
C ASN A 209 9.43 22.08 -10.06
N ILE A 210 8.69 20.97 -9.99
CA ILE A 210 7.95 20.35 -11.10
C ILE A 210 6.51 20.17 -10.67
N THR A 211 5.56 20.78 -11.39
CA THR A 211 4.14 20.77 -11.05
C THR A 211 3.36 19.81 -11.93
N VAL A 212 2.44 19.04 -11.33
CA VAL A 212 1.50 18.16 -12.03
C VAL A 212 0.08 18.51 -11.60
N THR A 213 -0.82 18.69 -12.56
CA THR A 213 -2.23 19.00 -12.30
C THR A 213 -2.98 17.79 -11.77
N VAL A 214 -3.81 17.99 -10.75
CA VAL A 214 -4.73 16.99 -10.17
C VAL A 214 -6.15 17.55 -10.15
N GLY A 215 -7.15 16.67 -10.14
CA GLY A 215 -8.55 17.06 -10.11
C GLY A 215 -9.30 16.59 -8.88
N ALA A 216 -10.35 17.30 -8.52
CA ALA A 216 -11.20 16.97 -7.38
C ALA A 216 -11.94 15.63 -7.55
N GLY A 217 -12.52 15.14 -6.46
CA GLY A 217 -13.42 13.99 -6.51
C GLY A 217 -12.71 12.65 -6.72
N ASN A 218 -11.48 12.51 -6.22
CA ASN A 218 -10.65 11.32 -6.40
C ASN A 218 -10.21 11.07 -7.86
N ALA A 219 -10.16 12.12 -8.69
CA ALA A 219 -9.67 12.00 -10.06
C ALA A 219 -8.22 11.49 -10.08
N SER A 220 -7.98 10.45 -10.85
CA SER A 220 -6.70 9.77 -11.00
C SER A 220 -5.75 10.58 -11.89
N THR A 221 -4.49 10.66 -11.48
CA THR A 221 -3.40 11.23 -12.27
C THR A 221 -2.19 10.31 -12.18
N LEU A 222 -1.68 9.85 -13.34
CA LEU A 222 -0.44 9.11 -13.43
C LEU A 222 0.73 10.10 -13.38
N THR A 223 1.53 9.98 -12.33
CA THR A 223 2.72 10.79 -12.07
C THR A 223 3.88 9.85 -11.74
N GLY A 224 5.03 10.35 -11.32
CA GLY A 224 6.05 9.51 -10.70
C GLY A 224 7.24 10.30 -10.22
N ASN A 225 8.36 9.63 -9.99
CA ASN A 225 9.62 10.29 -9.69
C ASN A 225 10.21 10.95 -10.95
N PRO A 226 10.24 12.30 -11.06
CA PRO A 226 10.72 12.98 -12.24
C PRO A 226 12.23 13.27 -12.20
N TYR A 227 12.95 12.85 -11.16
CA TYR A 227 14.34 13.23 -10.95
C TYR A 227 15.31 12.08 -11.23
N PRO A 228 16.56 12.37 -11.65
CA PRO A 228 17.64 11.39 -11.76
C PRO A 228 18.23 10.99 -10.38
N SER A 229 17.40 10.90 -9.34
CA SER A 229 17.71 10.38 -8.01
C SER A 229 16.50 9.69 -7.42
N ALA A 230 16.65 8.97 -6.29
CA ALA A 230 15.49 8.56 -5.51
C ALA A 230 14.71 9.78 -4.99
N LEU A 231 13.41 9.60 -4.84
CA LEU A 231 12.47 10.58 -4.31
C LEU A 231 11.92 10.07 -2.98
N HIS A 232 12.00 10.87 -1.92
CA HIS A 232 11.31 10.59 -0.67
C HIS A 232 9.80 10.72 -0.87
N LEU A 233 9.13 9.58 -0.98
CA LEU A 233 7.72 9.52 -1.36
C LEU A 233 6.83 10.09 -0.25
N ASN A 234 7.11 9.79 1.02
CA ASN A 234 6.34 10.36 2.14
C ASN A 234 6.45 11.88 2.16
N ALA A 235 7.65 12.44 1.94
CA ALA A 235 7.85 13.89 1.89
C ALA A 235 7.01 14.52 0.77
N PHE A 236 6.95 13.89 -0.41
CA PHE A 236 6.08 14.36 -1.50
C PHE A 236 4.59 14.25 -1.15
N LEU A 237 4.14 13.10 -0.63
CA LEU A 237 2.73 12.82 -0.37
C LEU A 237 2.18 13.63 0.81
N LEU A 238 2.97 13.83 1.87
CA LEU A 238 2.54 14.51 3.09
C LEU A 238 2.79 16.03 3.06
N ASP A 239 3.45 16.56 2.03
CA ASP A 239 3.71 17.99 1.97
C ASP A 239 2.41 18.82 1.99
N PRO A 240 2.30 19.84 2.87
CA PRO A 240 1.13 20.73 2.88
C PRO A 240 0.89 21.46 1.55
N LEU A 241 1.92 21.70 0.74
CA LEU A 241 1.80 22.27 -0.61
C LEU A 241 1.16 21.30 -1.61
N ASN A 242 1.10 20.00 -1.28
CA ASN A 242 0.50 18.96 -2.08
C ASN A 242 -0.88 18.53 -1.55
N SER A 243 -1.54 19.40 -0.77
CA SER A 243 -2.88 19.17 -0.20
C SER A 243 -3.98 18.94 -1.25
N ALA A 244 -3.73 19.30 -2.52
CA ALA A 244 -4.64 19.00 -3.63
C ALA A 244 -4.77 17.49 -3.96
N CYS A 245 -3.90 16.62 -3.42
CA CYS A 245 -4.05 15.16 -3.51
C CYS A 245 -4.35 14.52 -2.14
N THR A 246 -4.80 13.26 -2.17
CA THR A 246 -5.15 12.48 -0.95
C THR A 246 -3.95 12.06 -0.11
N GLY A 247 -2.71 12.25 -0.61
CA GLY A 247 -1.50 11.79 0.06
C GLY A 247 -1.27 10.27 -0.03
N ILE A 248 -1.97 9.58 -0.93
CA ILE A 248 -1.85 8.14 -1.17
C ILE A 248 -1.29 7.88 -2.58
N ALA A 249 -0.39 6.90 -2.70
CA ALA A 249 0.16 6.47 -3.98
C ALA A 249 -0.31 5.06 -4.35
N TYR A 250 -0.67 4.87 -5.62
CA TYR A 250 -1.16 3.62 -6.17
C TYR A 250 -0.20 3.09 -7.23
N PHE A 251 0.26 1.86 -7.08
CA PHE A 251 1.23 1.23 -7.96
C PHE A 251 0.55 0.12 -8.75
N TRP A 252 0.67 0.17 -10.08
CA TRP A 252 0.17 -0.89 -10.93
C TRP A 252 0.96 -2.18 -10.69
N GLU A 253 0.26 -3.27 -10.45
CA GLU A 253 0.79 -4.62 -10.37
C GLU A 253 -0.02 -5.53 -11.29
N GLN A 254 0.63 -6.57 -11.81
CA GLN A 254 0.01 -7.51 -12.74
C GLN A 254 0.51 -8.93 -12.51
N ASP A 255 -0.28 -9.90 -12.94
CA ASP A 255 0.08 -11.31 -12.92
C ASP A 255 1.07 -11.60 -14.06
N LYS A 256 2.35 -11.68 -13.70
CA LYS A 256 3.47 -11.90 -14.62
C LYS A 256 3.53 -13.33 -15.18
N THR A 257 2.62 -14.21 -14.76
CA THR A 257 2.46 -15.56 -15.35
C THR A 257 1.44 -15.57 -16.48
N THR A 258 0.67 -14.49 -16.64
CA THR A 258 -0.41 -14.39 -17.62
C THR A 258 0.02 -13.57 -18.84
N ASN A 259 0.47 -14.27 -19.88
CA ASN A 259 0.98 -13.65 -21.11
C ASN A 259 -0.14 -13.33 -22.12
N SER A 260 -1.07 -12.43 -21.77
CA SER A 260 -2.18 -12.05 -22.65
C SER A 260 -2.69 -10.64 -22.38
N HIS A 261 -2.96 -9.83 -23.42
CA HIS A 261 -3.72 -8.56 -23.30
C HIS A 261 -5.19 -8.70 -23.67
N LEU A 262 -5.68 -9.91 -23.91
CA LEU A 262 -7.12 -10.08 -24.03
C LEU A 262 -7.70 -9.67 -22.67
N ILE A 263 -8.59 -8.68 -22.68
CA ILE A 263 -9.23 -8.13 -21.47
C ILE A 263 -9.73 -9.27 -20.56
N LYS A 264 -10.25 -10.35 -21.17
CA LYS A 264 -10.72 -11.52 -20.44
C LYS A 264 -9.65 -12.28 -19.63
N ALA A 265 -8.42 -12.31 -20.13
CA ALA A 265 -7.34 -13.08 -19.56
C ALA A 265 -6.38 -12.22 -18.73
N TYR A 266 -6.13 -10.97 -19.12
CA TYR A 266 -5.17 -10.11 -18.45
C TYR A 266 -5.57 -9.86 -16.99
N ARG A 267 -4.61 -10.02 -16.07
CA ARG A 267 -4.83 -9.85 -14.63
C ARG A 267 -3.95 -8.75 -14.06
N GLY A 268 -4.55 -7.71 -13.47
CA GLY A 268 -3.82 -6.61 -12.85
C GLY A 268 -4.67 -5.73 -11.95
N GLY A 269 -4.01 -4.91 -11.15
CA GLY A 269 -4.67 -4.03 -10.19
C GLY A 269 -3.70 -3.03 -9.60
N TYR A 270 -4.19 -2.22 -8.66
CA TYR A 270 -3.36 -1.23 -7.98
C TYR A 270 -3.08 -1.65 -6.54
N ALA A 271 -1.81 -1.84 -6.24
CA ALA A 271 -1.35 -1.82 -4.87
C ALA A 271 -1.41 -0.41 -4.32
N THR A 272 -1.58 -0.30 -3.02
CA THR A 272 -1.86 0.95 -2.33
C THR A 272 -0.81 1.21 -1.27
N TYR A 273 -0.19 2.39 -1.33
CA TYR A 273 0.80 2.85 -0.39
C TYR A 273 0.30 4.07 0.38
N SER A 274 0.27 3.93 1.70
CA SER A 274 -0.05 5.00 2.65
C SER A 274 1.21 5.38 3.44
N PRO A 275 1.68 6.63 3.39
CA PRO A 275 2.89 7.02 4.11
C PRO A 275 2.71 7.01 5.63
N GLY A 276 1.51 7.36 6.13
CA GLY A 276 1.13 7.52 7.54
C GLY A 276 1.85 8.66 8.26
N SER A 277 3.17 8.70 8.22
CA SER A 277 4.00 9.79 8.75
C SER A 277 5.22 10.03 7.85
N LEU A 278 5.92 11.16 8.07
CA LEU A 278 7.10 11.49 7.26
C LEU A 278 8.22 10.46 7.44
N GLY A 279 8.48 10.02 8.68
CA GLY A 279 9.60 9.16 9.02
C GLY A 279 9.34 7.66 8.85
N SER A 280 8.09 7.24 8.70
CA SER A 280 7.71 5.82 8.66
C SER A 280 8.07 5.13 7.34
N ASN A 281 8.11 3.80 7.38
CA ASN A 281 8.23 2.99 6.16
C ASN A 281 6.93 2.96 5.34
N GLY A 282 5.83 3.42 5.94
CA GLY A 282 4.48 3.41 5.38
C GLY A 282 3.82 2.04 5.43
N ILE A 283 2.56 1.98 4.99
CA ILE A 283 1.75 0.77 4.92
C ILE A 283 1.50 0.46 3.45
N TYR A 284 1.77 -0.78 3.07
CA TYR A 284 1.54 -1.27 1.71
C TYR A 284 0.49 -2.38 1.73
N VAL A 285 -0.51 -2.25 0.88
CA VAL A 285 -1.47 -3.32 0.58
C VAL A 285 -1.27 -3.69 -0.89
N PRO A 286 -0.88 -4.95 -1.21
CA PRO A 286 -0.69 -5.39 -2.59
C PRO A 286 -1.98 -5.31 -3.41
N ALA A 287 -1.84 -5.33 -4.73
CA ALA A 287 -3.00 -5.35 -5.60
C ALA A 287 -3.80 -6.64 -5.43
N THR A 288 -5.12 -6.52 -5.37
CA THR A 288 -6.01 -7.61 -5.72
C THR A 288 -6.13 -7.62 -7.25
N PHE A 289 -5.66 -8.68 -7.90
CA PHE A 289 -5.67 -8.74 -9.37
C PHE A 289 -7.09 -8.85 -9.91
N ASN A 290 -7.48 -7.88 -10.73
CA ASN A 290 -8.71 -7.89 -11.51
C ASN A 290 -8.50 -8.70 -12.78
N SER A 291 -9.47 -9.52 -13.17
CA SER A 291 -9.64 -10.00 -14.55
C SER A 291 -11.00 -9.54 -15.08
N TYR A 292 -11.27 -9.67 -16.38
CA TYR A 292 -12.52 -9.20 -16.97
C TYR A 292 -13.22 -10.30 -17.79
N ASN A 293 -14.45 -10.06 -18.24
CA ASN A 293 -15.17 -10.86 -19.22
C ASN A 293 -15.06 -10.23 -20.61
N GLY A 294 -15.51 -10.96 -21.65
CA GLY A 294 -15.46 -10.49 -23.05
C GLY A 294 -16.29 -9.24 -23.33
N ASP A 295 -17.25 -8.93 -22.45
CA ASP A 295 -18.11 -7.74 -22.46
C ASP A 295 -17.54 -6.57 -21.61
N GLY A 296 -16.38 -6.76 -20.97
CA GLY A 296 -15.74 -5.77 -20.12
C GLY A 296 -16.22 -5.74 -18.66
N SER A 297 -17.11 -6.64 -18.23
CA SER A 297 -17.43 -6.79 -16.79
C SER A 297 -16.23 -7.37 -16.03
N LEU A 298 -16.14 -7.17 -14.72
CA LEU A 298 -15.14 -7.86 -13.89
C LEU A 298 -15.41 -9.37 -13.85
N ASN A 299 -14.34 -10.17 -13.89
CA ASN A 299 -14.36 -11.60 -13.63
C ASN A 299 -13.83 -11.84 -12.21
N THR A 300 -14.59 -12.56 -11.40
CA THR A 300 -14.43 -12.69 -9.94
C THR A 300 -13.60 -13.91 -9.53
N VAL A 301 -13.23 -14.78 -10.46
CA VAL A 301 -12.58 -16.06 -10.15
C VAL A 301 -11.05 -15.97 -10.20
N GLY A 302 -10.36 -16.46 -9.15
CA GLY A 302 -8.92 -16.77 -9.18
C GLY A 302 -8.09 -16.12 -8.07
N THR A 303 -7.05 -16.84 -7.61
CA THR A 303 -6.23 -16.42 -6.46
C THR A 303 -5.52 -15.10 -6.73
N SER A 304 -5.68 -14.14 -5.82
CA SER A 304 -5.00 -12.85 -5.88
C SER A 304 -4.03 -12.69 -4.72
N SER A 305 -2.81 -12.30 -5.03
CA SER A 305 -2.04 -11.38 -4.21
C SER A 305 -0.87 -10.87 -5.03
N GLY A 306 -0.75 -9.55 -5.15
CA GLY A 306 0.50 -8.92 -5.55
C GLY A 306 1.63 -9.16 -4.55
N LEU A 307 2.82 -8.66 -4.87
CA LEU A 307 3.99 -8.79 -4.00
C LEU A 307 4.05 -7.62 -3.03
N MET A 308 4.41 -7.89 -1.78
CA MET A 308 4.73 -6.82 -0.82
C MET A 308 5.93 -6.01 -1.30
N ARG A 309 5.81 -4.68 -1.26
CA ARG A 309 6.87 -3.74 -1.67
C ARG A 309 7.08 -2.67 -0.62
N GLN A 310 8.34 -2.27 -0.43
CA GLN A 310 8.67 -1.08 0.34
C GLN A 310 8.79 0.14 -0.59
N ARG A 311 8.13 1.25 -0.24
CA ARG A 311 7.94 2.41 -1.14
C ARG A 311 8.26 3.77 -0.51
N LYS A 312 8.86 3.84 0.69
CA LYS A 312 9.25 5.11 1.33
C LYS A 312 10.08 6.00 0.39
N TYR A 313 10.92 5.36 -0.42
CA TYR A 313 11.66 5.99 -1.50
C TYR A 313 11.19 5.46 -2.86
N SER A 314 10.85 6.36 -3.78
CA SER A 314 10.52 6.01 -5.16
C SER A 314 11.81 6.03 -6.01
N PRO A 315 12.20 4.91 -6.66
CA PRO A 315 13.41 4.87 -7.47
C PRO A 315 13.29 5.75 -8.71
N ILE A 316 14.42 6.01 -9.37
CA ILE A 316 14.48 6.79 -10.62
C ILE A 316 13.50 6.19 -11.63
N GLY A 317 12.65 7.01 -12.23
CA GLY A 317 11.77 6.54 -13.29
C GLY A 317 10.45 5.93 -12.84
N GLN A 318 10.25 5.60 -11.56
CA GLN A 318 9.05 4.87 -11.13
C GLN A 318 7.81 5.75 -11.21
N GLY A 319 6.83 5.31 -12.00
CA GLY A 319 5.49 5.89 -12.08
C GLY A 319 4.54 5.33 -11.01
N PHE A 320 3.58 6.14 -10.59
CA PHE A 320 2.49 5.77 -9.70
C PHE A 320 1.29 6.71 -9.91
N VAL A 321 0.10 6.23 -9.60
CA VAL A 321 -1.12 7.03 -9.66
C VAL A 321 -1.35 7.71 -8.30
N ILE A 322 -1.83 8.95 -8.33
CA ILE A 322 -2.38 9.65 -7.17
C ILE A 322 -3.83 10.06 -7.45
N LYS A 323 -4.62 10.22 -6.39
CA LYS A 323 -5.98 10.76 -6.45
C LYS A 323 -6.00 12.21 -5.99
N GLY A 324 -6.69 13.07 -6.73
CA GLY A 324 -6.88 14.46 -6.31
C GLY A 324 -8.01 14.60 -5.29
N ALA A 325 -7.72 15.35 -4.22
CA ALA A 325 -8.69 15.78 -3.21
C ALA A 325 -9.44 17.04 -3.67
N ALA A 326 -8.77 17.91 -4.43
CA ALA A 326 -9.31 19.14 -5.00
C ALA A 326 -8.72 19.41 -6.39
N ASN A 327 -9.34 20.31 -7.15
CA ASN A 327 -8.72 20.83 -8.37
C ASN A 327 -7.49 21.66 -7.99
N GLY A 328 -6.34 21.36 -8.58
CA GLY A 328 -5.11 22.07 -8.26
C GLY A 328 -3.88 21.39 -8.84
N THR A 329 -2.75 21.55 -8.15
CA THR A 329 -1.48 20.97 -8.56
C THR A 329 -0.78 20.33 -7.37
N VAL A 330 0.00 19.29 -7.63
CA VAL A 330 1.06 18.81 -6.73
C VAL A 330 2.41 19.22 -7.29
N THR A 331 3.36 19.49 -6.41
CA THR A 331 4.70 19.98 -6.74
C THR A 331 5.74 19.02 -6.20
N PHE A 332 6.57 18.48 -7.09
CA PHE A 332 7.85 17.85 -6.74
C PHE A 332 8.88 18.94 -6.48
N ARG A 333 9.69 18.76 -5.44
CA ARG A 333 10.75 19.70 -5.07
C ARG A 333 12.06 18.95 -4.85
N ASN A 334 13.18 19.63 -5.09
CA ASN A 334 14.49 19.07 -4.81
C ASN A 334 14.71 18.72 -3.33
N SER A 335 13.99 19.36 -2.40
CA SER A 335 14.01 19.00 -0.97
C SER A 335 13.50 17.59 -0.69
N TYR A 336 12.81 16.94 -1.63
CA TYR A 336 12.39 15.54 -1.52
C TYR A 336 13.40 14.57 -2.13
N ARG A 337 14.45 15.06 -2.80
CA ARG A 337 15.46 14.19 -3.44
C ARG A 337 16.41 13.66 -2.37
N ILE A 338 16.70 12.37 -2.48
CA ILE A 338 17.63 11.69 -1.59
C ILE A 338 18.48 10.72 -2.40
N PHE A 339 19.67 10.43 -1.90
CA PHE A 339 20.44 9.30 -2.40
C PHE A 339 20.00 8.03 -1.66
N TYR A 340 19.23 7.18 -2.33
CA TYR A 340 18.85 5.86 -1.83
C TYR A 340 18.81 4.87 -3.00
N LYS A 341 19.62 3.82 -2.96
CA LYS A 341 19.74 2.88 -4.09
C LYS A 341 18.50 1.99 -4.19
N GLU A 342 18.09 1.70 -5.41
CA GLU A 342 17.05 0.70 -5.66
C GLU A 342 17.55 -0.70 -5.25
N GLY A 343 16.73 -1.47 -4.55
CA GLY A 343 17.12 -2.79 -4.07
C GLY A 343 16.07 -3.42 -3.16
N ALA A 344 16.46 -4.41 -2.36
CA ALA A 344 15.56 -5.12 -1.44
C ALA A 344 15.07 -4.26 -0.25
N GLY A 345 15.62 -3.05 -0.06
CA GLY A 345 15.22 -2.10 0.98
C GLY A 345 14.05 -1.20 0.57
N LEU A 346 14.04 0.02 1.12
CA LEU A 346 12.93 0.98 1.09
C LEU A 346 12.65 1.63 -0.28
N SER A 347 13.36 1.21 -1.32
CA SER A 347 13.25 1.69 -2.70
C SER A 347 13.18 0.52 -3.66
N GLN A 348 11.97 0.16 -4.07
CA GLN A 348 11.73 -0.95 -4.99
C GLN A 348 11.01 -0.45 -6.25
N PHE A 349 11.49 -0.88 -7.43
CA PHE A 349 10.79 -0.69 -8.69
C PHE A 349 9.85 -1.87 -8.94
N GLU A 350 8.66 -1.63 -9.51
CA GLU A 350 7.76 -2.73 -9.88
C GLU A 350 8.24 -3.42 -11.17
N LYS A 351 9.15 -4.38 -10.99
CA LYS A 351 9.66 -5.24 -12.06
C LYS A 351 9.70 -6.70 -11.60
N PRO A 352 9.81 -7.67 -12.52
CA PRO A 352 9.97 -9.07 -12.16
C PRO A 352 11.20 -9.28 -11.25
N ALA A 353 11.09 -10.18 -10.26
CA ALA A 353 12.21 -10.51 -9.42
C ALA A 353 13.25 -11.28 -10.24
N LYS A 354 14.53 -10.87 -10.22
CA LYS A 354 15.61 -11.69 -10.79
C LYS A 354 15.73 -12.95 -9.94
N ASP A 355 15.70 -14.13 -10.56
CA ASP A 355 16.10 -15.37 -9.90
C ASP A 355 17.50 -15.18 -9.31
N LYS A 356 17.65 -15.44 -8.01
CA LYS A 356 18.90 -15.31 -7.28
C LYS A 356 19.85 -16.46 -7.64
N THR A 357 20.35 -16.53 -8.86
CA THR A 357 21.37 -17.51 -9.26
C THR A 357 22.81 -17.01 -9.09
N THR A 358 23.02 -15.84 -8.50
CA THR A 358 24.35 -15.45 -8.01
C THR A 358 24.25 -14.91 -6.59
N ALA A 359 24.76 -15.70 -5.64
CA ALA A 359 25.14 -15.21 -4.33
C ALA A 359 26.12 -14.04 -4.56
N LYS A 360 25.63 -12.81 -4.38
CA LYS A 360 26.55 -11.68 -4.23
C LYS A 360 27.35 -11.95 -2.97
N THR A 361 28.65 -12.13 -3.14
CA THR A 361 29.61 -12.23 -2.06
C THR A 361 29.40 -11.06 -1.11
N GLU A 362 29.35 -11.33 0.19
CA GLU A 362 28.99 -10.44 1.31
C GLU A 362 29.83 -9.14 1.44
N ALA A 363 30.74 -8.87 0.50
CA ALA A 363 31.66 -7.74 0.52
C ALA A 363 31.06 -6.41 0.01
N THR A 364 29.89 -6.39 -0.64
CA THR A 364 29.27 -5.13 -1.14
C THR A 364 28.08 -4.60 -0.34
N ALA A 365 27.65 -5.31 0.72
CA ALA A 365 26.53 -4.89 1.57
C ALA A 365 26.89 -3.82 2.63
N LYS A 366 28.17 -3.41 2.74
CA LYS A 366 28.67 -2.60 3.87
C LYS A 366 28.54 -1.08 3.74
N THR A 367 27.70 -0.55 2.86
CA THR A 367 27.48 0.92 2.74
C THR A 367 26.02 1.34 2.75
N GLU A 368 25.09 0.42 3.00
CA GLU A 368 23.70 0.78 3.29
C GLU A 368 23.62 1.07 4.77
N LYS A 369 23.47 2.35 5.14
CA LYS A 369 22.99 2.69 6.48
C LYS A 369 21.59 2.06 6.56
N ALA A 370 21.47 0.91 7.19
CA ALA A 370 20.17 0.32 7.48
C ALA A 370 19.44 1.36 8.33
N GLU A 371 18.48 2.07 7.74
CA GLU A 371 17.56 2.89 8.52
C GLU A 371 16.85 1.93 9.47
N GLU A 372 16.80 2.27 10.76
CA GLU A 372 15.99 1.53 11.73
C GLU A 372 14.56 1.43 11.20
N SER A 373 13.95 0.25 11.30
CA SER A 373 12.60 0.02 10.82
C SER A 373 11.62 0.86 11.62
N ASN A 374 11.14 1.96 11.02
CA ASN A 374 10.10 2.80 11.59
C ASN A 374 8.74 2.39 11.00
N ASP A 375 8.32 1.16 11.31
CA ASP A 375 7.04 0.64 10.84
C ASP A 375 5.90 1.15 11.71
N ILE A 376 4.82 1.60 11.06
CA ILE A 376 3.60 2.03 11.74
C ILE A 376 2.97 0.81 12.42
N PRO A 377 2.56 0.87 13.70
CA PRO A 377 1.76 -0.17 14.33
C PRO A 377 0.51 -0.46 13.51
N HIS A 378 0.35 -1.67 12.99
CA HIS A 378 -0.84 -2.04 12.22
C HIS A 378 -1.10 -3.54 12.26
N ILE A 379 -2.35 -3.90 12.01
CA ILE A 379 -2.75 -5.28 11.74
C ILE A 379 -3.15 -5.40 10.27
N ARG A 380 -2.77 -6.50 9.63
CA ARG A 380 -3.31 -6.87 8.33
C ARG A 380 -4.40 -7.89 8.51
N ILE A 381 -5.46 -7.75 7.72
CA ILE A 381 -6.61 -8.64 7.74
C ILE A 381 -6.82 -9.13 6.32
N ASN A 382 -6.92 -10.44 6.15
CA ASN A 382 -7.29 -11.03 4.87
C ASN A 382 -8.73 -11.52 4.95
N ALA A 383 -9.52 -11.19 3.92
CA ALA A 383 -10.82 -11.76 3.64
C ALA A 383 -10.71 -12.57 2.33
N ILE A 384 -10.83 -13.90 2.43
CA ILE A 384 -10.95 -14.77 1.26
C ILE A 384 -12.42 -14.81 0.86
N ILE A 385 -12.71 -14.54 -0.41
CA ILE A 385 -14.07 -14.47 -0.95
C ILE A 385 -14.26 -15.65 -1.91
N ASN A 386 -15.21 -16.53 -1.61
CA ASN A 386 -15.55 -17.76 -2.35
C ASN A 386 -14.39 -18.73 -2.59
N ASN A 387 -13.30 -18.62 -1.82
CA ASN A 387 -12.02 -19.29 -2.12
C ASN A 387 -11.46 -18.94 -3.51
N GLU A 388 -11.93 -17.84 -4.08
CA GLU A 388 -11.53 -17.34 -5.38
C GLU A 388 -10.37 -16.38 -5.21
N PHE A 389 -10.57 -15.27 -4.49
CA PHE A 389 -9.53 -14.25 -4.31
C PHE A 389 -9.43 -13.78 -2.86
N THR A 390 -8.34 -13.08 -2.55
CA THR A 390 -8.07 -12.54 -1.21
C THR A 390 -8.03 -11.02 -1.27
N ARG A 391 -8.93 -10.39 -0.52
CA ARG A 391 -8.85 -8.97 -0.20
C ARG A 391 -8.00 -8.79 1.05
N GLN A 392 -6.89 -8.06 0.92
CA GLN A 392 -6.09 -7.64 2.07
C GLN A 392 -6.49 -6.22 2.49
N LEU A 393 -6.59 -6.03 3.80
CA LEU A 393 -6.87 -4.77 4.46
C LEU A 393 -5.78 -4.48 5.48
N ALA A 394 -5.55 -3.22 5.80
CA ALA A 394 -4.68 -2.81 6.90
C ALA A 394 -5.39 -1.82 7.82
N LEU A 395 -5.31 -2.07 9.12
CA LEU A 395 -5.79 -1.17 10.17
C LEU A 395 -4.59 -0.70 11.00
N ALA A 396 -4.29 0.59 10.90
CA ALA A 396 -3.16 1.24 11.56
C ALA A 396 -3.58 1.84 12.91
N PHE A 397 -2.65 1.80 13.87
CA PHE A 397 -2.83 2.37 15.20
C PHE A 397 -1.83 3.50 15.43
N LEU A 398 -2.32 4.73 15.36
CA LEU A 398 -1.54 5.94 15.62
C LEU A 398 -2.27 6.80 16.66
N PRO A 399 -1.60 7.32 17.71
CA PRO A 399 -2.24 8.16 18.71
C PRO A 399 -2.97 9.39 18.13
N GLU A 400 -2.44 9.94 17.04
CA GLU A 400 -2.96 11.10 16.33
C GLU A 400 -4.03 10.79 15.28
N ALA A 401 -4.27 9.51 14.95
CA ALA A 401 -5.28 9.13 13.97
C ALA A 401 -6.70 9.27 14.54
N THR A 402 -7.62 9.68 13.68
CA THR A 402 -9.03 9.84 13.98
C THR A 402 -9.82 8.60 13.54
N ASP A 403 -11.11 8.53 13.90
CA ASP A 403 -12.02 7.53 13.32
C ASP A 403 -12.64 8.00 11.99
N GLY A 404 -12.16 9.14 11.47
CA GLY A 404 -12.54 9.72 10.19
C GLY A 404 -11.44 9.56 9.13
N VAL A 405 -11.52 10.36 8.06
CA VAL A 405 -10.54 10.29 6.96
C VAL A 405 -9.34 11.18 7.25
N ASP A 406 -8.19 10.56 7.50
CA ASP A 406 -6.89 11.20 7.68
C ASP A 406 -6.06 11.16 6.39
N ARG A 407 -5.72 12.35 5.89
CA ARG A 407 -4.93 12.52 4.65
C ARG A 407 -3.55 11.89 4.80
N GLY A 408 -3.19 11.03 3.85
CA GLY A 408 -1.92 10.30 3.86
C GLY A 408 -1.88 9.10 4.81
N LEU A 409 -3.02 8.73 5.41
CA LEU A 409 -3.18 7.53 6.21
C LEU A 409 -4.28 6.63 5.62
N ASP A 410 -5.49 7.15 5.48
CA ASP A 410 -6.63 6.39 4.96
C ASP A 410 -6.61 6.33 3.43
N ALA A 411 -6.62 5.09 2.91
CA ALA A 411 -6.49 4.84 1.48
C ALA A 411 -7.74 4.19 0.88
N VAL A 412 -8.40 4.94 0.00
CA VAL A 412 -9.54 4.47 -0.81
C VAL A 412 -9.08 3.37 -1.77
N SER A 413 -9.86 2.31 -1.90
CA SER A 413 -9.66 1.27 -2.91
C SER A 413 -9.67 1.84 -4.34
N MET A 414 -8.89 1.25 -5.23
CA MET A 414 -8.98 1.47 -6.68
C MET A 414 -9.91 0.47 -7.36
N ASP A 415 -10.24 -0.63 -6.67
CA ASP A 415 -11.08 -1.70 -7.18
C ASP A 415 -12.52 -1.54 -6.70
N ASN A 416 -13.46 -2.10 -7.46
CA ASN A 416 -14.87 -2.20 -7.09
C ASN A 416 -15.39 -3.59 -7.48
N PHE A 417 -15.13 -4.60 -6.65
CA PHE A 417 -15.60 -5.95 -6.93
C PHE A 417 -17.09 -6.12 -6.65
N PRO A 418 -17.79 -7.05 -7.36
CA PRO A 418 -19.18 -7.35 -7.08
C PRO A 418 -19.41 -7.87 -5.66
N SER A 419 -18.56 -8.79 -5.19
CA SER A 419 -18.44 -9.17 -3.78
C SER A 419 -17.08 -8.68 -3.26
N ASP A 420 -17.05 -7.98 -2.13
CA ASP A 420 -15.82 -7.36 -1.58
C ASP A 420 -15.95 -7.09 -0.08
N THR A 421 -14.83 -6.76 0.56
CA THR A 421 -14.78 -6.34 1.97
C THR A 421 -13.89 -5.12 2.16
N PHE A 422 -14.35 -4.10 2.88
CA PHE A 422 -13.65 -2.82 3.03
C PHE A 422 -14.13 -2.04 4.27
N PHE A 423 -13.36 -1.02 4.66
CA PHE A 423 -13.79 -0.02 5.63
C PHE A 423 -14.63 1.05 4.92
N LEU A 424 -15.86 1.30 5.38
CA LEU A 424 -16.73 2.31 4.78
C LEU A 424 -16.65 3.61 5.57
N MET A 425 -16.13 4.67 4.95
CA MET A 425 -16.05 6.02 5.54
C MET A 425 -16.50 7.04 4.49
N GLU A 426 -17.36 7.98 4.88
CA GLU A 426 -17.86 9.05 3.99
C GLU A 426 -18.35 8.55 2.61
N GLY A 427 -18.99 7.37 2.57
CA GLY A 427 -19.52 6.77 1.35
C GLY A 427 -18.47 6.20 0.39
N LYS A 428 -17.22 6.02 0.83
CA LYS A 428 -16.12 5.45 0.04
C LYS A 428 -15.55 4.19 0.69
N ASN A 429 -15.04 3.30 -0.14
CA ASN A 429 -14.47 2.02 0.28
C ASN A 429 -12.96 2.16 0.51
N TYR A 430 -12.52 2.01 1.75
CA TYR A 430 -11.11 2.09 2.15
C TYR A 430 -10.54 0.70 2.43
N ILE A 431 -9.25 0.53 2.11
CA ILE A 431 -8.51 -0.73 2.33
C ILE A 431 -7.32 -0.57 3.27
N ILE A 432 -6.89 0.67 3.50
CA ILE A 432 -6.01 1.04 4.60
C ILE A 432 -6.77 2.10 5.39
N THR A 433 -6.86 1.94 6.71
CA THR A 433 -7.41 2.96 7.59
C THR A 433 -6.60 3.09 8.87
N GLY A 434 -6.64 4.27 9.48
CA GLY A 434 -6.00 4.54 10.76
C GLY A 434 -7.00 4.81 11.87
N THR A 435 -6.59 4.57 13.11
CA THR A 435 -7.35 4.96 14.31
C THR A 435 -6.41 5.02 15.51
N ASN A 436 -6.78 5.72 16.59
CA ASN A 436 -6.14 5.52 17.88
C ASN A 436 -6.62 4.21 18.53
N PHE A 437 -5.71 3.48 19.17
CA PHE A 437 -6.06 2.23 19.84
C PHE A 437 -6.91 2.48 21.09
N ASP A 438 -8.00 1.73 21.20
CA ASP A 438 -8.82 1.60 22.40
C ASP A 438 -9.44 0.19 22.38
N ILE A 439 -9.29 -0.55 23.48
CA ILE A 439 -9.74 -1.94 23.59
C ILE A 439 -11.26 -2.11 23.41
N THR A 440 -12.03 -1.04 23.63
CA THR A 440 -13.49 -1.02 23.52
C THR A 440 -13.98 -0.75 22.10
N LYS A 441 -13.11 -0.32 21.19
CA LYS A 441 -13.49 0.03 19.83
C LYS A 441 -14.03 -1.17 19.08
N GLN A 442 -15.11 -0.90 18.35
CA GLN A 442 -15.66 -1.79 17.34
C GLN A 442 -15.53 -1.10 15.99
N ILE A 443 -14.64 -1.61 15.14
CA ILE A 443 -14.32 -0.98 13.86
C ILE A 443 -15.15 -1.68 12.79
N PRO A 444 -16.15 -1.01 12.18
CA PRO A 444 -17.03 -1.63 11.20
C PRO A 444 -16.28 -2.11 9.96
N LEU A 445 -16.61 -3.32 9.52
CA LEU A 445 -16.10 -3.89 8.29
C LEU A 445 -17.29 -4.17 7.37
N THR A 446 -17.41 -3.36 6.33
CA THR A 446 -18.50 -3.52 5.36
C THR A 446 -18.19 -4.68 4.42
N VAL A 447 -19.14 -5.60 4.30
CA VAL A 447 -19.08 -6.66 3.32
C VAL A 447 -20.19 -6.51 2.29
N LYS A 448 -19.81 -6.53 1.01
CA LYS A 448 -20.71 -6.53 -0.13
C LYS A 448 -20.69 -7.93 -0.75
N ALA A 449 -21.86 -8.48 -1.07
CA ALA A 449 -22.01 -9.77 -1.73
C ALA A 449 -23.06 -9.67 -2.85
N GLU A 450 -22.67 -9.97 -4.09
CA GLU A 450 -23.59 -9.98 -5.25
C GLU A 450 -24.51 -11.21 -5.25
N ALA A 451 -23.98 -12.34 -4.80
CA ALA A 451 -24.68 -13.61 -4.65
C ALA A 451 -24.33 -14.23 -3.28
N SER A 452 -24.90 -15.41 -2.99
CA SER A 452 -24.48 -16.19 -1.81
C SER A 452 -22.95 -16.35 -1.81
N THR A 453 -22.29 -15.82 -0.80
CA THR A 453 -20.82 -15.67 -0.76
C THR A 453 -20.26 -16.27 0.51
N THR A 454 -19.24 -17.12 0.40
CA THR A 454 -18.46 -17.60 1.56
C THR A 454 -17.29 -16.66 1.80
N LEU A 455 -17.17 -16.18 3.03
CA LEU A 455 -16.13 -15.29 3.50
C LEU A 455 -15.27 -16.03 4.51
N LYS A 456 -13.95 -15.86 4.43
CA LYS A 456 -13.02 -16.35 5.45
C LYS A 456 -12.05 -15.25 5.88
N PHE A 457 -12.16 -14.84 7.14
CA PHE A 457 -11.33 -13.80 7.77
C PHE A 457 -10.19 -14.40 8.59
N TYR A 458 -8.99 -13.84 8.46
CA TYR A 458 -7.83 -14.16 9.31
C TYR A 458 -6.79 -13.03 9.33
N ILE A 459 -5.92 -13.02 10.33
CA ILE A 459 -4.79 -12.08 10.44
C ILE A 459 -3.51 -12.73 9.88
N PRO A 460 -3.03 -12.34 8.68
CA PRO A 460 -1.74 -12.81 8.18
C PRO A 460 -0.55 -12.21 8.92
N GLU A 461 -0.68 -11.02 9.49
CA GLU A 461 0.45 -10.28 10.07
C GLU A 461 -0.01 -9.23 11.09
N VAL A 462 0.76 -9.10 12.18
CA VAL A 462 0.64 -8.04 13.20
C VAL A 462 2.00 -7.36 13.31
N ILE A 463 2.06 -6.04 13.10
CA ILE A 463 3.29 -5.27 13.04
C ILE A 463 3.29 -4.24 14.16
N ASN A 464 4.33 -4.22 15.00
CA ASN A 464 4.55 -3.25 16.08
C ASN A 464 3.31 -2.97 16.98
N PHE A 465 2.50 -3.99 17.20
CA PHE A 465 1.30 -3.94 18.02
C PHE A 465 1.34 -5.03 19.10
N ASP A 466 0.60 -4.87 20.19
CA ASP A 466 0.71 -5.76 21.35
C ASP A 466 0.46 -7.24 20.96
N PRO A 467 1.48 -8.12 21.11
CA PRO A 467 1.33 -9.54 20.80
C PRO A 467 0.36 -10.27 21.75
N ALA A 468 0.05 -9.73 22.93
CA ALA A 468 -0.95 -10.29 23.83
C ALA A 468 -2.39 -9.88 23.46
N GLN A 469 -2.56 -8.78 22.73
CA GLN A 469 -3.88 -8.26 22.38
C GLN A 469 -4.61 -9.19 21.40
N ASN A 470 -5.72 -9.78 21.83
CA ASN A 470 -6.58 -10.58 20.95
C ASN A 470 -7.32 -9.69 19.94
N ILE A 471 -7.61 -10.27 18.77
CA ILE A 471 -8.31 -9.58 17.68
C ILE A 471 -9.44 -10.50 17.23
N PHE A 472 -10.66 -9.99 17.24
CA PHE A 472 -11.86 -10.73 16.89
C PHE A 472 -12.61 -10.11 15.72
N ILE A 473 -13.33 -10.93 14.97
CA ILE A 473 -14.50 -10.50 14.21
C ILE A 473 -15.72 -10.74 15.08
N TYR A 474 -16.48 -9.68 15.35
CA TYR A 474 -17.82 -9.75 15.89
C TYR A 474 -18.82 -9.86 14.73
N ASP A 475 -19.67 -10.88 14.74
CA ASP A 475 -20.81 -11.01 13.82
C ASP A 475 -22.11 -10.63 14.56
N ALA A 476 -22.71 -9.51 14.17
CA ALA A 476 -23.93 -9.00 14.77
C ALA A 476 -25.18 -9.83 14.42
N SER A 477 -25.10 -10.75 13.44
CA SER A 477 -26.25 -11.60 13.07
C SER A 477 -26.59 -12.66 14.12
N ASP A 478 -25.59 -13.14 14.86
CA ASP A 478 -25.74 -14.11 15.96
C ASP A 478 -25.08 -13.65 17.27
N ALA A 479 -24.54 -12.43 17.28
CA ALA A 479 -23.83 -11.80 18.39
C ALA A 479 -22.61 -12.61 18.89
N SER A 480 -21.92 -13.31 17.98
CA SER A 480 -20.74 -14.11 18.29
C SER A 480 -19.43 -13.35 18.04
N TYR A 481 -18.38 -13.77 18.75
CA TYR A 481 -17.02 -13.24 18.61
C TYR A 481 -16.08 -14.36 18.18
N HIS A 482 -15.32 -14.14 17.11
CA HIS A 482 -14.39 -15.12 16.55
C HIS A 482 -12.97 -14.58 16.56
N ASN A 483 -12.07 -15.25 17.29
CA ASN A 483 -10.66 -14.84 17.35
C ASN A 483 -9.99 -15.16 16.00
N ILE A 484 -9.58 -14.12 15.28
CA ILE A 484 -8.92 -14.22 13.98
C ILE A 484 -7.41 -14.01 14.05
N LYS A 485 -6.86 -13.78 15.25
CA LYS A 485 -5.41 -13.69 15.49
C LYS A 485 -4.76 -15.08 15.54
N THR A 486 -5.39 -16.02 16.24
CA THR A 486 -4.91 -17.41 16.37
C THR A 486 -5.70 -18.41 15.52
N GLY A 487 -6.85 -17.97 14.96
CA GLY A 487 -7.74 -18.79 14.14
C GLY A 487 -8.19 -18.08 12.88
N ASN A 488 -9.28 -18.58 12.30
CA ASN A 488 -9.98 -17.95 11.20
C ASN A 488 -11.49 -17.98 11.49
N TYR A 489 -12.23 -17.09 10.83
CA TYR A 489 -13.68 -17.07 10.89
C TYR A 489 -14.24 -17.24 9.48
N GLU A 490 -15.05 -18.29 9.27
CA GLU A 490 -15.65 -18.60 7.98
C GLU A 490 -17.18 -18.57 8.08
N VAL A 491 -17.83 -17.88 7.14
CA VAL A 491 -19.28 -17.71 7.12
C VAL A 491 -19.81 -17.57 5.70
N THR A 492 -20.94 -18.18 5.40
CA THR A 492 -21.68 -17.95 4.15
C THR A 492 -22.80 -16.95 4.39
N ILE A 493 -22.87 -15.92 3.55
CA ILE A 493 -23.85 -14.84 3.63
C ILE A 493 -24.69 -14.77 2.37
N PRO A 494 -25.97 -14.36 2.45
CA PRO A 494 -26.79 -14.12 1.27
C PRO A 494 -26.32 -12.87 0.52
N ALA A 495 -26.85 -12.66 -0.68
CA ALA A 495 -26.64 -11.43 -1.45
C ALA A 495 -27.09 -10.19 -0.64
N GLY A 496 -26.29 -9.13 -0.64
CA GLY A 496 -26.59 -7.89 0.07
C GLY A 496 -25.35 -7.05 0.40
N VAL A 497 -25.57 -5.94 1.10
CA VAL A 497 -24.52 -5.09 1.68
C VAL A 497 -24.71 -5.06 3.19
N PHE A 498 -23.66 -5.39 3.92
CA PHE A 498 -23.67 -5.58 5.37
C PHE A 498 -22.67 -4.61 6.02
N PRO A 499 -23.03 -3.33 6.23
CA PRO A 499 -22.12 -2.34 6.80
C PRO A 499 -21.88 -2.54 8.30
N ASP A 500 -22.87 -3.07 9.03
CA ASP A 500 -22.85 -3.15 10.50
C ASP A 500 -22.76 -4.58 11.05
N ARG A 501 -22.75 -5.59 10.17
CA ARG A 501 -22.75 -7.00 10.58
C ARG A 501 -21.40 -7.40 11.16
N PHE A 502 -20.31 -7.10 10.45
CA PHE A 502 -18.98 -7.52 10.86
C PHE A 502 -18.23 -6.34 11.46
N LYS A 503 -17.62 -6.55 12.63
CA LYS A 503 -16.80 -5.52 13.28
C LYS A 503 -15.50 -6.14 13.80
N ILE A 504 -14.38 -5.45 13.62
CA ILE A 504 -13.13 -5.80 14.27
C ILE A 504 -13.20 -5.30 15.71
N THR A 505 -12.90 -6.18 16.66
CA THR A 505 -12.95 -5.88 18.10
C THR A 505 -11.72 -6.43 18.81
N PHE A 506 -11.39 -5.84 19.95
CA PHE A 506 -10.22 -6.19 20.77
C PHE A 506 -10.61 -6.89 22.08
N THR A 507 -11.89 -7.15 22.27
CA THR A 507 -12.47 -7.89 23.40
C THR A 507 -13.63 -8.73 22.89
N ASN A 508 -13.91 -9.84 23.56
CA ASN A 508 -15.05 -10.73 23.28
C ASN A 508 -16.26 -10.46 24.18
N LYS A 509 -16.29 -9.29 24.83
CA LYS A 509 -17.36 -8.87 25.74
C LYS A 509 -17.82 -7.45 25.40
N THR A 510 -19.13 -7.23 25.44
CA THR A 510 -19.68 -5.87 25.41
C THR A 510 -19.41 -5.23 26.77
N LEU A 511 -18.46 -4.30 26.84
CA LEU A 511 -18.17 -3.55 28.08
C LEU A 511 -19.36 -2.61 28.36
N GLY A 512 -20.19 -3.01 29.33
CA GLY A 512 -21.50 -2.43 29.61
C GLY A 512 -22.46 -3.45 30.25
N THR A 513 -22.17 -4.74 30.08
CA THR A 513 -22.74 -5.82 30.89
C THR A 513 -21.59 -6.51 31.61
N ASP A 514 -21.48 -6.32 32.93
CA ASP A 514 -20.83 -7.29 33.81
C ASP A 514 -21.66 -8.58 33.76
N GLU A 515 -21.53 -9.31 32.66
CA GLU A 515 -21.95 -10.71 32.61
C GLU A 515 -20.69 -11.55 32.53
N ASN A 516 -20.45 -12.22 33.65
CA ASN A 516 -19.52 -13.31 33.85
C ASN A 516 -19.31 -14.09 32.56
N ALA A 517 -18.06 -14.47 32.28
CA ALA A 517 -17.75 -15.47 31.27
C ALA A 517 -18.82 -16.57 31.35
N LYS A 518 -19.49 -16.88 30.22
CA LYS A 518 -20.41 -18.02 30.15
C LYS A 518 -19.60 -19.27 30.45
N SER A 519 -19.49 -19.60 31.73
CA SER A 519 -19.09 -20.89 32.23
C SER A 519 -20.19 -21.87 31.83
N ASN A 520 -19.83 -23.11 31.48
CA ASN A 520 -20.82 -24.18 31.32
C ASN A 520 -21.46 -24.58 32.67
N PHE A 521 -21.15 -23.84 33.75
CA PHE A 521 -21.76 -23.98 35.06
C PHE A 521 -23.19 -23.44 35.09
N PHE A 522 -24.15 -24.31 35.40
CA PHE A 522 -25.57 -23.97 35.45
C PHE A 522 -26.19 -24.35 36.80
N ILE A 523 -27.00 -23.46 37.35
CA ILE A 523 -27.72 -23.66 38.62
C ILE A 523 -29.21 -23.83 38.32
N MET A 524 -29.86 -24.79 38.96
CA MET A 524 -31.28 -25.05 38.81
C MET A 524 -31.93 -25.37 40.15
N GLN A 525 -33.16 -24.91 40.32
CA GLN A 525 -34.00 -25.33 41.44
C GLN A 525 -34.97 -26.43 40.99
N ASP A 526 -34.86 -27.60 41.62
CA ASP A 526 -35.81 -28.69 41.48
C ASP A 526 -36.81 -28.62 42.65
N ASN A 527 -37.98 -28.01 42.38
CA ASN A 527 -39.02 -27.82 43.39
C ASN A 527 -39.69 -29.13 43.82
N SER A 528 -39.71 -30.16 42.95
CA SER A 528 -40.30 -31.46 43.27
C SER A 528 -39.51 -32.20 44.37
N SER A 529 -38.17 -32.16 44.27
CA SER A 529 -37.28 -32.79 45.23
C SER A 529 -36.81 -31.84 46.34
N ARG A 530 -37.17 -30.55 46.27
CA ARG A 530 -36.73 -29.48 47.17
C ARG A 530 -35.21 -29.38 47.26
N LEU A 531 -34.56 -29.46 46.10
CA LEU A 531 -33.11 -29.40 45.95
C LEU A 531 -32.72 -28.31 44.94
N LEU A 532 -31.73 -27.52 45.32
CA LEU A 532 -30.98 -26.68 44.40
C LEU A 532 -29.79 -27.47 43.89
N LYS A 533 -29.72 -27.67 42.57
CA LYS A 533 -28.68 -28.44 41.88
C LYS A 533 -27.81 -27.49 41.07
N ALA A 534 -26.51 -27.75 41.01
CA ALA A 534 -25.61 -27.05 40.11
C ALA A 534 -24.72 -28.05 39.37
N SER A 535 -24.54 -27.89 38.07
CA SER A 535 -23.68 -28.71 37.22
C SER A 535 -22.40 -27.94 36.90
N ASN A 536 -21.25 -28.59 37.06
CA ASN A 536 -19.92 -28.04 36.89
C ASN A 536 -19.08 -28.91 35.94
N PRO A 537 -19.45 -28.97 34.65
CA PRO A 537 -18.78 -29.82 33.66
C PRO A 537 -17.33 -29.40 33.39
N ASP A 538 -16.97 -28.15 33.71
CA ASP A 538 -15.62 -27.61 33.55
C ASP A 538 -14.73 -27.87 34.79
N PHE A 539 -15.23 -28.57 35.81
CA PHE A 539 -14.52 -28.87 37.07
C PHE A 539 -13.91 -27.63 37.75
N ILE A 540 -14.66 -26.53 37.78
CA ILE A 540 -14.25 -25.29 38.45
C ILE A 540 -14.10 -25.55 39.95
N LEU A 541 -13.00 -25.06 40.53
CA LEU A 541 -12.75 -25.10 41.97
C LEU A 541 -13.55 -24.01 42.70
N PHE A 542 -14.53 -24.41 43.50
CA PHE A 542 -15.34 -23.49 44.31
C PHE A 542 -14.91 -23.47 45.78
N LYS A 543 -14.77 -22.26 46.34
CA LYS A 543 -14.54 -22.04 47.77
C LYS A 543 -15.83 -22.16 48.57
N SER A 544 -16.91 -21.56 48.07
CA SER A 544 -18.15 -21.46 48.84
C SER A 544 -19.40 -21.25 47.97
N PHE A 545 -20.55 -21.55 48.57
CA PHE A 545 -21.89 -21.33 48.04
C PHE A 545 -22.71 -20.56 49.07
N TYR A 546 -23.51 -19.62 48.58
CA TYR A 546 -24.48 -18.86 49.37
C TYR A 546 -25.81 -18.79 48.63
N LEU A 547 -26.91 -18.86 49.39
CA LEU A 547 -28.26 -18.59 48.91
C LEU A 547 -28.82 -17.41 49.68
N TYR A 548 -29.22 -16.37 48.96
CA TYR A 548 -29.78 -15.14 49.51
C TYR A 548 -31.27 -15.04 49.20
N ASP A 549 -32.05 -14.47 50.11
CA ASP A 549 -33.40 -14.00 49.80
C ASP A 549 -33.38 -12.65 49.05
N MET A 550 -34.54 -12.14 48.66
CA MET A 550 -34.67 -10.88 47.90
C MET A 550 -34.24 -9.63 48.67
N VAL A 551 -34.11 -9.68 50.00
CA VAL A 551 -33.59 -8.56 50.81
C VAL A 551 -32.09 -8.70 51.11
N GLY A 552 -31.43 -9.71 50.51
CA GLY A 552 -29.99 -9.92 50.60
C GLY A 552 -29.56 -10.70 51.86
N LYS A 553 -30.49 -11.27 52.63
CA LYS A 553 -30.16 -12.08 53.80
C LYS A 553 -29.77 -13.48 53.35
N THR A 554 -28.63 -13.97 53.85
CA THR A 554 -28.18 -15.36 53.62
C THR A 554 -29.11 -16.34 54.33
N VAL A 555 -29.77 -17.22 53.57
CA VAL A 555 -30.67 -18.26 54.09
C VAL A 555 -30.03 -19.66 54.08
N ARG A 556 -29.02 -19.87 53.23
CA ARG A 556 -28.15 -21.06 53.21
C ARG A 556 -26.73 -20.67 52.82
N TYR A 557 -25.75 -21.40 53.34
CA TYR A 557 -24.36 -21.28 52.91
C TYR A 557 -23.61 -22.61 53.10
N LYS A 558 -22.54 -22.79 52.34
CA LYS A 558 -21.59 -23.89 52.47
C LYS A 558 -20.20 -23.40 52.09
N GLU A 559 -19.21 -23.69 52.92
CA GLU A 559 -17.80 -23.43 52.64
C GLU A 559 -17.07 -24.73 52.32
N ASN A 560 -15.88 -24.59 51.73
CA ASN A 560 -14.97 -25.67 51.34
C ASN A 560 -15.65 -26.66 50.37
N LEU A 561 -16.24 -26.15 49.28
CA LEU A 561 -16.94 -26.97 48.29
C LEU A 561 -16.03 -27.88 47.47
N GLY A 562 -14.79 -27.44 47.18
CA GLY A 562 -13.85 -28.22 46.39
C GLY A 562 -14.24 -28.31 44.91
N VAL A 563 -13.70 -29.32 44.22
CA VAL A 563 -13.97 -29.60 42.80
C VAL A 563 -14.90 -30.80 42.71
N GLU A 564 -16.14 -30.57 42.28
CA GLU A 564 -17.13 -31.63 42.04
C GLU A 564 -17.83 -31.36 40.71
N GLU A 565 -18.23 -32.43 40.00
CA GLU A 565 -19.00 -32.33 38.75
C GLU A 565 -20.43 -31.82 39.00
N ASN A 566 -21.01 -32.14 40.16
CA ASN A 566 -22.37 -31.75 40.52
C ASN A 566 -22.47 -31.37 42.01
N TYR A 567 -23.19 -30.29 42.30
CA TYR A 567 -23.51 -29.85 43.65
C TYR A 567 -25.02 -29.94 43.91
N SER A 568 -25.40 -30.22 45.16
CA SER A 568 -26.80 -30.28 45.57
C SER A 568 -26.99 -29.74 46.98
N PHE A 569 -27.96 -28.84 47.16
CA PHE A 569 -28.27 -28.20 48.43
C PHE A 569 -29.77 -28.27 48.73
N SER A 570 -30.12 -28.63 49.96
CA SER A 570 -31.53 -28.70 50.35
C SER A 570 -32.17 -27.31 50.48
N THR A 571 -33.30 -27.13 49.80
CA THR A 571 -34.18 -25.97 49.95
C THR A 571 -35.38 -26.25 50.83
N SER A 572 -35.41 -27.41 51.50
CA SER A 572 -36.46 -27.72 52.47
C SER A 572 -36.49 -26.73 53.62
N GLY A 573 -37.71 -26.29 53.99
CA GLY A 573 -37.95 -25.33 55.05
C GLY A 573 -37.79 -23.86 54.65
N LEU A 574 -37.44 -23.55 53.40
CA LEU A 574 -37.44 -22.19 52.87
C LEU A 574 -38.84 -21.79 52.41
N SER A 575 -39.21 -20.51 52.54
CA SER A 575 -40.51 -20.00 52.06
C SER A 575 -40.53 -19.94 50.53
N SER A 576 -41.72 -20.01 49.94
CA SER A 576 -41.86 -19.83 48.50
C SER A 576 -41.50 -18.40 48.10
N GLY A 577 -40.67 -18.25 47.08
CA GLY A 577 -40.15 -16.95 46.68
C GLY A 577 -38.97 -17.03 45.74
N VAL A 578 -38.45 -15.86 45.39
CA VAL A 578 -37.26 -15.71 44.56
C VAL A 578 -36.02 -15.64 45.46
N TYR A 579 -34.97 -16.34 45.07
CA TYR A 579 -33.69 -16.37 45.77
C TYR A 579 -32.54 -16.18 44.78
N ILE A 580 -31.37 -15.79 45.28
CA ILE A 580 -30.13 -15.64 44.50
C ILE A 580 -29.12 -16.67 45.01
N ALA A 581 -28.83 -17.66 44.18
CA ALA A 581 -27.79 -18.64 44.41
C ALA A 581 -26.46 -18.08 43.92
N THR A 582 -25.40 -18.13 44.72
CA THR A 582 -24.08 -17.58 44.38
C THR A 582 -22.98 -18.55 44.77
N PHE A 583 -22.14 -18.94 43.81
CA PHE A 583 -20.91 -19.67 44.04
C PHE A 583 -19.71 -18.74 43.92
N ILE A 584 -18.69 -18.96 44.75
CA ILE A 584 -17.45 -18.19 44.75
C ILE A 584 -16.28 -19.10 44.38
N THR A 585 -15.55 -18.76 43.32
CA THR A 585 -14.41 -19.54 42.82
C THR A 585 -13.17 -19.38 43.71
N ALA A 586 -12.13 -20.20 43.46
CA ALA A 586 -10.82 -20.04 44.09
C ALA A 586 -10.21 -18.64 43.93
N ASP A 587 -10.53 -17.95 42.83
CA ASP A 587 -10.03 -16.61 42.50
C ASP A 587 -10.95 -15.48 42.99
N ASN A 588 -11.94 -15.81 43.83
CA ASN A 588 -12.96 -14.92 44.38
C ASN A 588 -13.94 -14.33 43.34
N GLU A 589 -14.05 -14.94 42.16
CA GLU A 589 -15.10 -14.60 41.18
C GLU A 589 -16.46 -15.16 41.64
N LYS A 590 -17.54 -14.44 41.34
CA LYS A 590 -18.90 -14.80 41.75
C LYS A 590 -19.75 -15.24 40.56
N ILE A 591 -20.26 -16.47 40.61
CA ILE A 591 -21.24 -16.97 39.66
C ILE A 591 -22.59 -17.01 40.36
N SER A 592 -23.52 -16.14 39.94
CA SER A 592 -24.83 -15.98 40.57
C SER A 592 -25.98 -16.28 39.61
N GLN A 593 -27.02 -16.94 40.11
CA GLN A 593 -28.24 -17.21 39.36
C GLN A 593 -29.47 -17.01 40.23
N LYS A 594 -30.49 -16.36 39.64
CA LYS A 594 -31.82 -16.25 40.25
C LYS A 594 -32.54 -17.59 40.15
N VAL A 595 -33.07 -18.07 41.27
CA VAL A 595 -33.86 -19.31 41.36
C VAL A 595 -35.20 -19.04 42.03
N ILE A 596 -36.23 -19.81 41.65
CA ILE A 596 -37.57 -19.69 42.23
C ILE A 596 -37.85 -20.97 43.02
N ILE A 597 -37.94 -20.83 44.34
CA ILE A 597 -38.30 -21.93 45.25
C ILE A 597 -39.82 -21.87 45.45
N SER A 598 -40.51 -22.98 45.19
CA SER A 598 -41.93 -23.13 45.45
C SER A 598 -42.20 -24.34 46.35
N ASN A 599 -43.09 -24.16 47.32
CA ASN A 599 -43.53 -25.22 48.24
C ASN A 599 -44.87 -25.82 47.81
N ALA A 600 -45.29 -25.59 46.57
CA ALA A 600 -46.54 -26.14 46.04
C ALA A 600 -46.42 -27.65 45.92
N GLY A 601 -46.83 -28.35 46.98
CA GLY A 601 -47.23 -29.75 46.91
C GLY A 601 -48.66 -29.81 46.40
N ASN A 602 -48.79 -29.92 45.07
CA ASN A 602 -49.72 -30.76 44.31
C ASN A 602 -49.65 -30.37 42.83
#